data_AF-A0A957ZH06-F1
#
_entry.id   AF-A0A957ZH06-F1
#
_cell.length_a   1.000
_cell.length_b   1.000
_cell.length_c   1.000
_cell.angle_alpha   90.00
_cell.angle_beta   90.00
_cell.angle_gamma   90.00
#
_symmetry.space_group_name_H-M   'P 1'
#
loop_
_entity.id
_entity.type
_entity.pdbx_description
1 polymer ?
#
loop_
_entity_poly.entity_id
_entity_poly.type
_entity_poly.pdbx_seq_one_letter_code
_entity_poly.pdbx_strand_id
1 'polypeptide(L)'
;GDSGALTLQALNEPPQMAPWLTPVGKAYRFAATEPFTRTIAFNYLQRDVPEGFEPVLRLYFLPDGGGWQPLDTRLDADENLAAARMPAQANGVYVLAASVELPQLQEGWNLLAYTIPETRTVDVALASIRDDFTAVYQYDPATETGWRIYDNWLQANAPEFAELVNDLPALAYGQSYLIYATQTVTPYLAVPGPQAAVVQGAAATSDGVAAAAAPAGPLLPAPASQVGTAPAVYYGILVASPGASVVARVGAVECGRAETRPGDDGALRYVLRVASAAQLAGCGDPGTPVEFVVDGSVAAIESWSNNRALRVDLAAGP
;
A
#
# COMPACT_ATOMS: atom_id res chain seq x y z
N GLY A 1 -35.53 -2.02 -34.00
CA GLY A 1 -34.40 -2.96 -34.02
C GLY A 1 -34.19 -3.43 -32.60
N ASP A 2 -34.01 -4.73 -32.41
CA ASP A 2 -33.68 -5.32 -31.11
C ASP A 2 -32.33 -4.75 -30.64
N SER A 3 -32.27 -4.23 -29.41
CA SER A 3 -31.04 -3.71 -28.83
C SER A 3 -30.08 -4.82 -28.38
N GLY A 4 -30.56 -6.08 -28.34
CA GLY A 4 -29.87 -7.24 -27.78
C GLY A 4 -29.55 -7.09 -26.29
N ALA A 5 -30.06 -6.05 -25.63
CA ALA A 5 -29.92 -5.81 -24.20
C ALA A 5 -31.09 -6.46 -23.48
N LEU A 6 -30.79 -7.35 -22.53
CA LEU A 6 -31.81 -7.99 -21.70
C LEU A 6 -32.23 -7.07 -20.56
N THR A 7 -31.25 -6.51 -19.83
CA THR A 7 -31.51 -5.72 -18.63
C THR A 7 -30.48 -4.61 -18.44
N LEU A 8 -30.95 -3.46 -17.99
CA LEU A 8 -30.14 -2.43 -17.33
C LEU A 8 -30.84 -2.09 -16.01
N GLN A 9 -30.25 -2.48 -14.89
CA GLN A 9 -30.86 -2.37 -13.57
C GLN A 9 -30.00 -1.51 -12.66
N ALA A 10 -30.59 -0.45 -12.10
CA ALA A 10 -29.95 0.32 -11.04
C ALA A 10 -29.83 -0.54 -9.77
N LEU A 11 -28.66 -0.51 -9.15
CA LEU A 11 -28.38 -1.15 -7.88
C LEU A 11 -28.49 -0.11 -6.76
N ASN A 12 -28.93 -0.54 -5.59
CA ASN A 12 -28.93 0.34 -4.40
C ASN A 12 -27.49 0.61 -3.94
N GLU A 13 -26.61 -0.39 -4.07
CA GLU A 13 -25.19 -0.29 -3.79
C GLU A 13 -24.41 -1.16 -4.81
N PRO A 14 -23.20 -0.74 -5.22
CA PRO A 14 -22.32 -1.61 -6.00
C PRO A 14 -21.90 -2.83 -5.16
N PRO A 15 -21.95 -4.05 -5.71
CA PRO A 15 -21.42 -5.22 -5.02
C PRO A 15 -19.91 -5.06 -4.86
N GLN A 16 -19.41 -5.24 -3.63
CA GLN A 16 -17.97 -5.32 -3.33
C GLN A 16 -17.17 -4.15 -3.94
N MET A 17 -17.57 -2.92 -3.62
CA MET A 17 -16.82 -1.74 -4.05
C MET A 17 -15.37 -1.82 -3.54
N ALA A 18 -14.40 -1.64 -4.43
CA ALA A 18 -13.01 -1.68 -4.02
C ALA A 18 -12.67 -0.47 -3.14
N PRO A 19 -11.81 -0.62 -2.09
CA PRO A 19 -11.47 0.48 -1.19
C PRO A 19 -10.78 1.68 -1.85
N TRP A 20 -10.27 1.50 -3.07
CA TRP A 20 -9.61 2.54 -3.87
C TRP A 20 -10.56 3.28 -4.82
N LEU A 21 -11.87 2.99 -4.77
CA LEU A 21 -12.89 3.67 -5.56
C LEU A 21 -13.87 4.45 -4.68
N THR A 22 -14.09 5.73 -5.01
CA THR A 22 -15.11 6.57 -4.37
C THR A 22 -16.31 6.68 -5.30
N PRO A 23 -17.43 5.95 -5.05
CA PRO A 23 -18.59 5.96 -5.95
C PRO A 23 -19.24 7.33 -6.09
N VAL A 24 -19.74 7.64 -7.29
CA VAL A 24 -20.54 8.83 -7.60
C VAL A 24 -21.88 8.37 -8.20
N GLY A 25 -22.97 8.63 -7.49
CA GLY A 25 -24.31 8.21 -7.89
C GLY A 25 -24.56 6.71 -7.70
N LYS A 26 -25.35 6.11 -8.61
CA LYS A 26 -25.76 4.70 -8.54
C LYS A 26 -24.87 3.80 -9.39
N ALA A 27 -24.77 2.54 -9.00
CA ALA A 27 -24.23 1.49 -9.86
C ALA A 27 -25.33 0.86 -10.71
N TYR A 28 -24.96 0.27 -11.85
CA TYR A 28 -25.90 -0.37 -12.77
C TYR A 28 -25.40 -1.76 -13.18
N ARG A 29 -26.27 -2.77 -13.07
CA ARG A 29 -26.01 -4.09 -13.65
C ARG A 29 -26.54 -4.12 -15.08
N PHE A 30 -25.71 -4.59 -16.00
CA PHE A 30 -26.06 -4.78 -17.40
C PHE A 30 -25.97 -6.26 -17.78
N ALA A 31 -26.93 -6.71 -18.59
CA ALA A 31 -26.89 -8.02 -19.23
C ALA A 31 -27.41 -7.93 -20.66
N ALA A 32 -26.72 -8.61 -21.58
CA ALA A 32 -27.07 -8.75 -22.98
C ALA A 32 -26.84 -10.20 -23.44
N THR A 33 -27.61 -10.62 -24.45
CA THR A 33 -27.41 -11.91 -25.14
C THR A 33 -26.49 -11.78 -26.34
N GLU A 34 -26.42 -10.60 -26.95
CA GLU A 34 -25.65 -10.35 -28.17
C GLU A 34 -24.43 -9.47 -27.88
N PRO A 35 -23.23 -9.80 -28.42
CA PRO A 35 -21.98 -9.10 -28.16
C PRO A 35 -21.81 -7.83 -29.01
N PHE A 36 -22.87 -7.04 -29.19
CA PHE A 36 -22.77 -5.76 -29.91
C PHE A 36 -21.92 -4.75 -29.13
N THR A 37 -21.16 -3.95 -29.87
CA THR A 37 -20.47 -2.79 -29.32
C THR A 37 -21.50 -1.77 -28.83
N ARG A 38 -21.36 -1.33 -27.59
CA ARG A 38 -22.27 -0.40 -26.93
C ARG A 38 -21.49 0.68 -26.20
N THR A 39 -22.18 1.76 -25.87
CA THR A 39 -21.68 2.83 -25.02
C THR A 39 -22.56 2.89 -23.79
N ILE A 40 -21.94 3.06 -22.62
CA ILE A 40 -22.65 3.35 -21.39
C ILE A 40 -22.37 4.80 -21.00
N ALA A 41 -23.39 5.49 -20.51
CA ALA A 41 -23.34 6.89 -20.15
C ALA A 41 -24.05 7.13 -18.82
N PHE A 42 -23.44 7.96 -17.98
CA PHE A 42 -23.91 8.33 -16.65
C PHE A 42 -24.04 9.85 -16.59
N ASN A 43 -25.26 10.34 -16.36
CA ASN A 43 -25.43 11.69 -15.83
C ASN A 43 -25.16 11.63 -14.33
N TYR A 44 -24.39 12.57 -13.81
CA TYR A 44 -24.12 12.68 -12.38
C TYR A 44 -24.59 14.02 -11.82
N LEU A 45 -24.70 14.08 -10.50
CA LEU A 45 -24.98 15.33 -9.80
C LEU A 45 -23.68 15.87 -9.23
N GLN A 46 -23.38 17.14 -9.47
CA GLN A 46 -22.15 17.76 -8.96
C GLN A 46 -21.98 17.63 -7.44
N ARG A 47 -23.10 17.62 -6.69
CA ARG A 47 -23.08 17.44 -5.23
C ARG A 47 -22.66 16.04 -4.77
N ASP A 48 -22.74 15.05 -5.64
CA ASP A 48 -22.33 13.68 -5.36
C ASP A 48 -20.85 13.46 -5.71
N VAL A 49 -20.24 14.42 -6.42
CA VAL A 49 -18.81 14.42 -6.77
C VAL A 49 -18.02 15.01 -5.61
N PRO A 50 -16.97 14.34 -5.13
CA PRO A 50 -16.07 14.93 -4.14
C PRO A 50 -15.43 16.23 -4.64
N GLU A 51 -15.37 17.23 -3.76
CA GLU A 51 -14.88 18.57 -4.10
C GLU A 51 -13.45 18.51 -4.67
N GLY A 52 -13.26 19.09 -5.87
CA GLY A 52 -11.97 19.14 -6.56
C GLY A 52 -11.59 17.85 -7.33
N PHE A 53 -12.41 16.79 -7.27
CA PHE A 53 -12.09 15.49 -7.88
C PHE A 53 -12.95 15.14 -9.11
N GLU A 54 -13.73 16.08 -9.63
CA GLU A 54 -14.45 15.89 -10.89
C GLU A 54 -13.54 15.48 -12.06
N PRO A 55 -12.33 16.07 -12.27
CA PRO A 55 -11.47 15.70 -13.39
C PRO A 55 -10.94 14.26 -13.35
N VAL A 56 -11.06 13.57 -12.20
CA VAL A 56 -10.62 12.19 -12.02
C VAL A 56 -11.78 11.19 -11.99
N LEU A 57 -12.99 11.62 -12.38
CA LEU A 57 -14.12 10.73 -12.58
C LEU A 57 -13.87 9.79 -13.75
N ARG A 58 -14.13 8.49 -13.52
CA ARG A 58 -14.06 7.45 -14.54
C ARG A 58 -15.18 6.44 -14.37
N LEU A 59 -15.60 5.86 -15.48
CA LEU A 59 -16.44 4.69 -15.47
C LEU A 59 -15.61 3.45 -15.19
N TYR A 60 -16.10 2.64 -14.26
CA TYR A 60 -15.51 1.38 -13.86
C TYR A 60 -16.44 0.23 -14.19
N PHE A 61 -15.86 -0.90 -14.58
CA PHE A 61 -16.56 -2.12 -14.92
C PHE A 61 -16.09 -3.28 -14.05
N LEU A 62 -17.03 -4.01 -13.48
CA LEU A 62 -16.82 -5.27 -12.77
C LEU A 62 -17.48 -6.39 -13.58
N PRO A 63 -16.72 -7.22 -14.31
CA PRO A 63 -17.28 -8.41 -14.96
C PRO A 63 -17.73 -9.43 -13.90
N ASP A 64 -18.68 -10.31 -14.27
CA ASP A 64 -19.12 -11.38 -13.39
C ASP A 64 -17.91 -12.28 -13.01
N GLY A 65 -17.47 -12.22 -11.76
CA GLY A 65 -16.35 -13.01 -11.22
C GLY A 65 -14.94 -12.43 -11.41
N GLY A 66 -14.80 -11.16 -11.78
CA GLY A 66 -13.50 -10.48 -11.89
C GLY A 66 -13.28 -9.34 -10.88
N GLY A 67 -12.32 -8.46 -11.17
CA GLY A 67 -12.05 -7.24 -10.41
C GLY A 67 -12.48 -5.97 -11.16
N TRP A 68 -12.57 -4.86 -10.44
CA TRP A 68 -12.89 -3.55 -11.02
C TRP A 68 -11.82 -3.10 -12.03
N GLN A 69 -12.27 -2.63 -13.19
CA GLN A 69 -11.41 -2.17 -14.28
C GLN A 69 -11.83 -0.77 -14.73
N PRO A 70 -10.90 0.18 -14.89
CA PRO A 70 -11.21 1.48 -15.48
C PRO A 70 -11.57 1.32 -16.95
N LEU A 71 -12.56 2.08 -17.41
CA LEU A 71 -12.88 2.24 -18.82
C LEU A 71 -12.33 3.56 -19.35
N ASP A 72 -12.00 3.59 -20.65
CA ASP A 72 -11.66 4.82 -21.37
C ASP A 72 -12.88 5.75 -21.38
N THR A 73 -12.90 6.69 -20.44
CA THR A 73 -14.04 7.52 -20.10
C THR A 73 -13.88 8.89 -20.72
N ARG A 74 -14.85 9.29 -21.52
CA ARG A 74 -15.05 10.67 -21.92
C ARG A 74 -15.91 11.37 -20.87
N LEU A 75 -15.30 12.31 -20.15
CA LEU A 75 -15.98 13.18 -19.21
C LEU A 75 -16.36 14.50 -19.88
N ASP A 76 -17.60 14.91 -19.72
CA ASP A 76 -18.13 16.21 -20.09
C ASP A 76 -18.64 16.89 -18.81
N ALA A 77 -17.77 17.71 -18.21
CA ALA A 77 -18.03 18.37 -16.94
C ALA A 77 -19.06 19.50 -17.07
N ASP A 78 -19.27 20.05 -18.26
CA ASP A 78 -20.28 21.09 -18.49
C ASP A 78 -21.70 20.52 -18.45
N GLU A 79 -21.86 19.27 -18.92
CA GLU A 79 -23.15 18.56 -18.93
C GLU A 79 -23.31 17.55 -17.76
N ASN A 80 -22.30 17.42 -16.90
CA ASN A 80 -22.21 16.37 -15.87
C ASN A 80 -22.43 14.95 -16.46
N LEU A 81 -21.76 14.65 -17.56
CA LEU A 81 -21.93 13.41 -18.32
C LEU A 81 -20.60 12.66 -18.43
N ALA A 82 -20.58 11.39 -18.00
CA ALA A 82 -19.46 10.49 -18.22
C ALA A 82 -19.90 9.34 -19.13
N ALA A 83 -19.16 9.08 -20.21
CA ALA A 83 -19.48 8.01 -21.15
C ALA A 83 -18.25 7.19 -21.55
N ALA A 84 -18.43 5.88 -21.73
CA ALA A 84 -17.37 4.98 -22.16
C ALA A 84 -17.89 3.89 -23.09
N ARG A 85 -17.03 3.39 -23.97
CA ARG A 85 -17.31 2.18 -24.74
C ARG A 85 -17.32 0.98 -23.79
N MET A 86 -18.36 0.16 -23.87
CA MET A 86 -18.46 -1.06 -23.08
C MET A 86 -17.52 -2.14 -23.66
N PRO A 87 -16.88 -2.98 -22.81
CA PRO A 87 -16.11 -4.14 -23.26
C PRO A 87 -16.95 -5.12 -24.09
N ALA A 88 -16.29 -5.98 -24.87
CA ALA A 88 -16.99 -7.01 -25.66
C ALA A 88 -17.78 -7.99 -24.78
N GLN A 89 -17.22 -8.35 -23.62
CA GLN A 89 -17.92 -9.07 -22.56
C GLN A 89 -18.58 -8.03 -21.63
N ALA A 90 -19.68 -7.44 -22.10
CA ALA A 90 -20.32 -6.30 -21.44
C ALA A 90 -21.15 -6.67 -20.19
N ASN A 91 -21.36 -7.95 -19.92
CA ASN A 91 -22.18 -8.38 -18.77
C ASN A 91 -21.43 -8.16 -17.46
N GLY A 92 -22.05 -7.43 -16.54
CA GLY A 92 -21.44 -7.08 -15.26
C GLY A 92 -22.03 -5.82 -14.65
N VAL A 93 -21.27 -5.19 -13.75
CA VAL A 93 -21.66 -3.97 -13.06
C VAL A 93 -20.82 -2.80 -13.55
N TYR A 94 -21.48 -1.66 -13.76
CA TYR A 94 -20.86 -0.40 -14.12
C TYR A 94 -21.12 0.63 -13.03
N VAL A 95 -20.12 1.45 -12.73
CA VAL A 95 -20.22 2.54 -11.78
C VAL A 95 -19.42 3.73 -12.28
N LEU A 96 -19.88 4.95 -11.97
CA LEU A 96 -19.05 6.14 -12.04
C LEU A 96 -18.37 6.33 -10.69
N ALA A 97 -17.06 6.47 -10.66
CA ALA A 97 -16.31 6.67 -9.43
C ALA A 97 -15.15 7.64 -9.63
N ALA A 98 -14.76 8.29 -8.54
CA ALA A 98 -13.56 9.11 -8.47
C ALA A 98 -12.39 8.30 -7.88
N SER A 99 -11.23 8.42 -8.51
CA SER A 99 -9.99 7.81 -8.05
C SER A 99 -8.80 8.51 -8.70
N VAL A 100 -7.73 8.75 -7.96
CA VAL A 100 -6.50 9.32 -8.51
C VAL A 100 -5.61 8.20 -9.04
N GLU A 101 -5.34 8.24 -10.35
CA GLU A 101 -4.28 7.42 -10.95
C GLU A 101 -2.92 7.99 -10.60
N LEU A 102 -2.04 7.16 -10.03
CA LEU A 102 -0.65 7.52 -9.78
C LEU A 102 0.25 7.11 -10.96
N PRO A 103 1.46 7.68 -11.07
CA PRO A 103 2.44 7.21 -12.03
C PRO A 103 2.66 5.69 -11.94
N GLN A 104 2.79 5.04 -13.10
CA GLN A 104 3.06 3.61 -13.18
C GLN A 104 4.38 3.26 -12.47
N LEU A 105 4.31 2.26 -11.60
CA LEU A 105 5.47 1.67 -10.92
C LEU A 105 6.14 0.67 -11.85
N GLN A 106 7.47 0.62 -11.84
CA GLN A 106 8.25 -0.42 -12.49
C GLN A 106 8.56 -1.55 -11.50
N GLU A 107 8.91 -2.74 -11.99
CA GLU A 107 9.42 -3.79 -11.10
C GLU A 107 10.64 -3.28 -10.31
N GLY A 108 10.65 -3.51 -9.00
CA GLY A 108 11.68 -3.05 -8.06
C GLY A 108 11.28 -1.82 -7.25
N TRP A 109 12.28 -1.03 -6.84
CA TRP A 109 12.10 0.12 -5.96
C TRP A 109 11.59 1.35 -6.72
N ASN A 110 10.47 1.89 -6.26
CA ASN A 110 9.86 3.12 -6.79
C ASN A 110 9.66 4.13 -5.66
N LEU A 111 9.74 5.42 -6.01
CA LEU A 111 9.31 6.50 -5.12
C LEU A 111 7.82 6.78 -5.37
N LEU A 112 7.02 6.72 -4.30
CA LEU A 112 5.60 7.04 -4.31
C LEU A 112 5.34 8.26 -3.43
N ALA A 113 4.82 9.33 -4.03
CA ALA A 113 4.35 10.50 -3.29
C ALA A 113 2.85 10.37 -3.02
N TYR A 114 2.44 10.43 -1.75
CA TYR A 114 1.04 10.26 -1.37
C TYR A 114 0.31 11.60 -1.34
N THR A 115 -0.62 11.80 -2.28
CA THR A 115 -1.24 13.11 -2.58
C THR A 115 -2.68 13.24 -2.13
N ILE A 116 -3.24 12.21 -1.50
CA ILE A 116 -4.60 12.27 -0.95
C ILE A 116 -4.58 13.04 0.37
N PRO A 117 -5.41 14.08 0.55
CA PRO A 117 -5.39 14.95 1.73
C PRO A 117 -6.02 14.29 2.98
N GLU A 118 -5.74 13.00 3.20
CA GLU A 118 -6.19 12.19 4.31
C GLU A 118 -5.14 11.13 4.65
N THR A 119 -4.84 10.93 5.93
CA THR A 119 -4.04 9.80 6.37
C THR A 119 -4.86 8.51 6.31
N ARG A 120 -4.32 7.46 5.69
CA ARG A 120 -4.98 6.16 5.54
C ARG A 120 -4.03 5.03 5.83
N THR A 121 -4.54 3.92 6.37
CA THR A 121 -3.71 2.72 6.56
C THR A 121 -3.10 2.27 5.23
N VAL A 122 -1.91 1.66 5.27
CA VAL A 122 -1.22 1.20 4.06
C VAL A 122 -2.12 0.26 3.23
N ASP A 123 -2.83 -0.63 3.92
CA ASP A 123 -3.83 -1.55 3.36
C ASP A 123 -4.95 -0.88 2.55
N VAL A 124 -5.44 0.26 3.03
CA VAL A 124 -6.53 0.98 2.38
C VAL A 124 -5.98 1.84 1.25
N ALA A 125 -4.88 2.54 1.50
CA ALA A 125 -4.27 3.43 0.53
C ALA A 125 -3.79 2.66 -0.72
N LEU A 126 -3.15 1.50 -0.55
CA LEU A 126 -2.56 0.72 -1.63
C LEU A 126 -3.42 -0.47 -2.06
N ALA A 127 -4.72 -0.46 -1.72
CA ALA A 127 -5.63 -1.57 -2.01
C ALA A 127 -5.73 -1.93 -3.51
N SER A 128 -5.46 -0.97 -4.42
CA SER A 128 -5.49 -1.18 -5.88
C SER A 128 -4.35 -2.04 -6.40
N ILE A 129 -3.28 -2.18 -5.63
CA ILE A 129 -2.07 -2.91 -6.01
C ILE A 129 -1.68 -3.93 -4.94
N ARG A 130 -2.62 -4.36 -4.09
CA ARG A 130 -2.37 -5.20 -2.92
C ARG A 130 -1.51 -6.43 -3.23
N ASP A 131 -1.67 -7.03 -4.40
CA ASP A 131 -0.95 -8.26 -4.77
C ASP A 131 0.34 -7.99 -5.57
N ASP A 132 0.64 -6.72 -5.85
CA ASP A 132 1.70 -6.27 -6.76
C ASP A 132 2.87 -5.54 -6.05
N PHE A 133 2.89 -5.56 -4.71
CA PHE A 133 4.02 -5.07 -3.91
C PHE A 133 4.28 -5.94 -2.68
N THR A 134 5.50 -5.85 -2.16
CA THR A 134 5.91 -6.58 -0.95
C THR A 134 6.19 -5.66 0.23
N ALA A 135 6.95 -4.58 0.01
CA ALA A 135 7.39 -3.69 1.09
C ALA A 135 7.13 -2.22 0.76
N VAL A 136 6.76 -1.46 1.79
CA VAL A 136 6.66 0.01 1.76
C VAL A 136 7.51 0.54 2.91
N TYR A 137 8.41 1.48 2.62
CA TYR A 137 9.24 2.15 3.60
C TYR A 137 8.95 3.64 3.65
N GLN A 138 9.05 4.20 4.85
CA GLN A 138 9.08 5.64 5.08
C GLN A 138 10.37 5.99 5.82
N TYR A 139 11.10 6.97 5.32
CA TYR A 139 12.16 7.60 6.10
C TYR A 139 11.55 8.65 7.03
N ASP A 140 11.70 8.45 8.33
CA ASP A 140 11.31 9.38 9.39
C ASP A 140 12.53 9.70 10.27
N PRO A 141 13.19 10.85 10.07
CA PRO A 141 14.39 11.22 10.82
C PRO A 141 14.12 11.46 12.31
N ALA A 142 12.86 11.51 12.76
CA ALA A 142 12.51 11.61 14.17
C ALA A 142 12.62 10.25 14.91
N THR A 143 12.76 9.15 14.18
CA THR A 143 12.94 7.80 14.76
C THR A 143 14.41 7.42 14.89
N GLU A 144 14.77 6.62 15.89
CA GLU A 144 16.16 6.21 16.16
C GLU A 144 16.80 5.47 14.97
N THR A 145 16.02 4.66 14.24
CA THR A 145 16.46 3.92 13.05
C THR A 145 16.32 4.72 11.76
N GLY A 146 15.58 5.83 11.79
CA GLY A 146 15.22 6.64 10.64
C GLY A 146 14.21 5.98 9.69
N TRP A 147 13.87 4.70 9.85
CA TRP A 147 13.12 3.94 8.84
C TRP A 147 12.00 3.12 9.46
N ARG A 148 10.80 3.28 8.89
CA ARG A 148 9.62 2.44 9.16
C ARG A 148 9.31 1.57 7.96
N ILE A 149 8.72 0.41 8.19
CA ILE A 149 8.36 -0.58 7.15
C ILE A 149 6.91 -1.04 7.32
N TYR A 150 6.27 -1.32 6.19
CA TYR A 150 5.11 -2.18 6.09
C TYR A 150 5.45 -3.30 5.08
N ASP A 151 5.35 -4.55 5.51
CA ASP A 151 5.43 -5.75 4.69
C ASP A 151 4.04 -6.37 4.52
N ASN A 152 3.59 -6.43 3.27
CA ASN A 152 2.28 -6.94 2.86
C ASN A 152 2.19 -8.47 2.98
N TRP A 153 3.29 -9.19 2.70
CA TRP A 153 3.32 -10.65 2.83
C TRP A 153 3.13 -11.08 4.28
N LEU A 154 3.70 -10.31 5.22
CA LEU A 154 3.64 -10.60 6.64
C LEU A 154 2.20 -10.65 7.18
N GLN A 155 1.33 -9.75 6.71
CA GLN A 155 -0.07 -9.69 7.14
C GLN A 155 -0.82 -10.99 6.85
N ALA A 156 -0.54 -11.62 5.70
CA ALA A 156 -1.23 -12.85 5.29
C ALA A 156 -0.58 -14.13 5.83
N ASN A 157 0.73 -14.12 6.11
CA ASN A 157 1.50 -15.35 6.32
C ASN A 157 2.15 -15.47 7.71
N ALA A 158 2.29 -14.37 8.44
CA ALA A 158 2.87 -14.37 9.79
C ALA A 158 2.30 -13.21 10.65
N PRO A 159 0.96 -13.15 10.82
CA PRO A 159 0.30 -12.04 11.50
C PRO A 159 0.75 -11.86 12.96
N GLU A 160 1.25 -12.91 13.62
CA GLU A 160 1.81 -12.86 14.98
C GLU A 160 3.09 -12.01 15.09
N PHE A 161 3.71 -11.66 13.96
CA PHE A 161 4.86 -10.75 13.89
C PHE A 161 4.48 -9.37 13.34
N ALA A 162 3.25 -9.18 12.84
CA ALA A 162 2.87 -7.96 12.15
C ALA A 162 3.02 -6.71 13.03
N GLU A 163 2.57 -6.75 14.28
CA GLU A 163 2.72 -5.61 15.20
C GLU A 163 4.17 -5.29 15.58
N LEU A 164 5.06 -6.28 15.50
CA LEU A 164 6.48 -6.11 15.81
C LEU A 164 7.26 -5.54 14.63
N VAL A 165 6.93 -5.97 13.41
CA VAL A 165 7.69 -5.63 12.19
C VAL A 165 7.07 -4.46 11.43
N ASN A 166 5.74 -4.42 11.28
CA ASN A 166 5.02 -3.41 10.50
C ASN A 166 4.77 -2.15 11.33
N ASP A 167 5.82 -1.34 11.50
CA ASP A 167 5.79 -0.07 12.23
C ASP A 167 5.44 1.16 11.36
N LEU A 168 5.13 0.95 10.07
CA LEU A 168 4.51 1.95 9.20
C LEU A 168 2.99 1.70 9.12
N PRO A 169 2.16 2.35 9.96
CA PRO A 169 0.73 2.05 10.02
C PRO A 169 -0.07 2.67 8.88
N ALA A 170 0.40 3.78 8.31
CA ALA A 170 -0.39 4.62 7.42
C ALA A 170 0.45 5.46 6.45
N LEU A 171 -0.16 5.79 5.32
CA LEU A 171 0.32 6.82 4.40
C LEU A 171 -0.35 8.15 4.73
N ALA A 172 0.44 9.21 4.84
CA ALA A 172 0.01 10.55 5.21
C ALA A 172 0.21 11.54 4.05
N TYR A 173 -0.70 12.50 3.93
CA TYR A 173 -0.68 13.50 2.87
C TYR A 173 0.67 14.23 2.78
N GLY A 174 1.17 14.37 1.55
CA GLY A 174 2.41 15.09 1.25
C GLY A 174 3.69 14.33 1.61
N GLN A 175 3.58 13.10 2.13
CA GLN A 175 4.74 12.25 2.44
C GLN A 175 5.16 11.42 1.21
N SER A 176 6.41 11.00 1.22
CA SER A 176 6.99 10.13 0.19
C SER A 176 7.40 8.78 0.79
N TYR A 177 7.24 7.73 0.01
CA TYR A 177 7.42 6.34 0.41
C TYR A 177 8.25 5.61 -0.64
N LEU A 178 9.12 4.70 -0.22
CA LEU A 178 9.72 3.71 -1.12
C LEU A 178 8.81 2.48 -1.16
N ILE A 179 8.42 2.04 -2.34
CA ILE A 179 7.61 0.84 -2.53
C ILE A 179 8.36 -0.14 -3.44
N TYR A 180 8.43 -1.40 -3.02
CA TYR A 180 8.97 -2.47 -3.86
C TYR A 180 7.82 -3.14 -4.61
N ALA A 181 7.66 -2.81 -5.88
CA ALA A 181 6.68 -3.44 -6.75
C ALA A 181 7.25 -4.75 -7.33
N THR A 182 6.45 -5.81 -7.35
CA THR A 182 6.85 -7.13 -7.86
C THR A 182 6.70 -7.26 -9.37
N GLN A 183 5.99 -6.33 -9.98
CA GLN A 183 5.81 -6.19 -11.43
C GLN A 183 5.42 -4.76 -11.78
N THR A 184 5.38 -4.45 -13.08
CA THR A 184 4.84 -3.17 -13.55
C THR A 184 3.35 -3.06 -13.21
N VAL A 185 2.97 -2.00 -12.47
CA VAL A 185 1.59 -1.80 -12.03
C VAL A 185 1.25 -0.31 -11.92
N THR A 186 0.00 0.07 -12.21
CA THR A 186 -0.49 1.44 -12.05
C THR A 186 -1.34 1.54 -10.78
N PRO A 187 -0.93 2.28 -9.74
CA PRO A 187 -1.71 2.43 -8.53
C PRO A 187 -2.87 3.42 -8.71
N TYR A 188 -3.97 3.11 -8.03
CA TYR A 188 -5.14 3.99 -7.90
C TYR A 188 -5.44 4.26 -6.43
N LEU A 189 -5.68 5.53 -6.09
CA LEU A 189 -6.06 5.96 -4.75
C LEU A 189 -7.50 6.44 -4.74
N ALA A 190 -8.30 6.00 -3.76
CA ALA A 190 -9.62 6.59 -3.53
C ALA A 190 -9.47 8.07 -3.18
N VAL A 191 -10.44 8.90 -3.56
CA VAL A 191 -10.50 10.29 -3.13
C VAL A 191 -11.30 10.40 -1.83
N PRO A 192 -11.10 11.45 -1.00
CA PRO A 192 -11.99 11.77 0.10
C PRO A 192 -13.43 11.79 -0.41
N GLY A 193 -14.36 11.13 0.28
CA GLY A 193 -15.76 11.11 -0.13
C GLY A 193 -16.64 11.70 0.98
N PRO A 194 -17.80 12.29 0.65
CA PRO A 194 -18.77 12.72 1.66
C PRO A 194 -19.29 11.56 2.55
N GLN A 195 -19.00 10.30 2.18
CA GLN A 195 -19.38 9.08 2.90
C GLN A 195 -18.19 8.32 3.52
N ALA A 196 -16.96 8.86 3.46
CA ALA A 196 -15.81 8.22 4.10
C ALA A 196 -15.90 8.39 5.63
N ALA A 197 -16.66 7.53 6.28
CA ALA A 197 -16.58 7.36 7.72
C ALA A 197 -15.15 6.95 8.08
N VAL A 198 -14.48 7.85 8.80
CA VAL A 198 -13.17 7.66 9.42
C VAL A 198 -13.13 6.28 10.08
N VAL A 199 -12.26 5.39 9.60
CA VAL A 199 -11.91 4.19 10.36
C VAL A 199 -11.13 4.68 11.57
N GLN A 200 -11.84 4.94 12.67
CA GLN A 200 -11.25 5.15 13.98
C GLN A 200 -10.61 3.83 14.43
N GLY A 201 -9.31 3.70 14.19
CA GLY A 201 -8.54 2.53 14.59
C GLY A 201 -7.05 2.79 14.87
N ALA A 202 -6.58 4.03 14.70
CA ALA A 202 -5.30 4.44 15.26
C ALA A 202 -5.59 5.23 16.54
N ALA A 203 -5.26 4.67 17.70
CA ALA A 203 -5.19 5.43 18.94
C ALA A 203 -4.08 6.48 18.78
N ALA A 204 -4.46 7.65 18.27
CA ALA A 204 -3.65 8.85 18.37
C ALA A 204 -3.63 9.20 19.85
N THR A 205 -2.49 8.99 20.51
CA THR A 205 -2.20 9.66 21.78
C THR A 205 -2.40 11.15 21.56
N SER A 206 -3.35 11.72 22.29
CA SER A 206 -3.74 13.11 22.22
C SER A 206 -2.61 14.01 22.72
N ASP A 207 -1.71 14.41 21.83
CA ASP A 207 -0.96 15.65 21.95
C ASP A 207 -1.28 16.50 20.73
N GLY A 208 -1.84 17.68 20.98
CA GLY A 208 -2.57 18.49 20.02
C GLY A 208 -1.80 18.79 18.75
N VAL A 209 -2.28 18.25 17.63
CA VAL A 209 -1.92 18.74 16.30
C VAL A 209 -3.08 19.59 15.81
N ALA A 210 -2.89 20.91 15.83
CA ALA A 210 -3.80 21.83 15.17
C ALA A 210 -3.95 21.41 13.70
N ALA A 211 -5.17 21.49 13.17
CA ALA A 211 -5.44 21.32 11.75
C ALA A 211 -4.57 22.31 10.97
N ALA A 212 -3.45 21.83 10.42
CA ALA A 212 -2.59 22.63 9.58
C ALA A 212 -3.41 23.01 8.34
N ALA A 213 -3.56 24.32 8.12
CA ALA A 213 -4.14 24.85 6.89
C ALA A 213 -3.44 24.20 5.69
N ALA A 214 -4.23 23.76 4.71
CA ALA A 214 -3.72 23.21 3.47
C ALA A 214 -2.67 24.17 2.88
N PRO A 215 -1.44 23.73 2.60
CA PRO A 215 -0.45 24.60 1.98
C PRO A 215 -0.96 25.05 0.61
N ALA A 216 -0.99 26.37 0.41
CA ALA A 216 -1.23 26.98 -0.89
C ALA A 216 -0.02 26.75 -1.80
N GLY A 217 0.09 25.55 -2.37
CA GLY A 217 1.11 25.21 -3.35
C GLY A 217 1.36 23.70 -3.40
N PRO A 218 1.67 23.13 -4.58
CA PRO A 218 2.10 21.73 -4.67
C PRO A 218 3.39 21.57 -3.87
N LEU A 219 3.33 20.84 -2.75
CA LEU A 219 4.53 20.30 -2.11
C LEU A 219 5.15 19.35 -3.13
N LEU A 220 6.20 19.79 -3.81
CA LEU A 220 6.98 18.92 -4.68
C LEU A 220 7.56 17.81 -3.79
N PRO A 221 7.38 16.52 -4.14
CA PRO A 221 7.99 15.44 -3.39
C PRO A 221 9.50 15.65 -3.35
N ALA A 222 10.12 15.33 -2.21
CA ALA A 222 11.58 15.31 -2.11
C ALA A 222 12.13 14.41 -3.24
N PRO A 223 13.19 14.84 -3.95
CA PRO A 223 13.74 14.04 -5.04
C PRO A 223 14.18 12.67 -4.52
N ALA A 224 13.94 11.61 -5.31
CA ALA A 224 14.26 10.21 -4.95
C ALA A 224 15.70 10.00 -4.49
N SER A 225 16.63 10.85 -4.95
CA SER A 225 18.04 10.86 -4.52
C SER A 225 18.25 11.18 -3.04
N GLN A 226 17.26 11.74 -2.34
CA GLN A 226 17.33 12.04 -0.90
C GLN A 226 16.83 10.90 -0.01
N VAL A 227 16.11 9.91 -0.57
CA VAL A 227 15.43 8.91 0.26
C VAL A 227 16.39 7.79 0.69
N GLY A 228 17.60 7.68 0.12
CA GLY A 228 18.60 6.71 0.55
C GLY A 228 18.20 5.26 0.30
N THR A 229 19.01 4.30 0.77
CA THR A 229 18.70 2.87 0.67
C THR A 229 18.13 2.40 2.00
N ALA A 230 16.91 1.85 1.98
CA ALA A 230 16.26 1.30 3.16
C ALA A 230 17.02 0.07 3.72
N PRO A 231 16.99 -0.17 5.04
CA PRO A 231 17.65 -1.33 5.64
C PRO A 231 16.91 -2.64 5.30
N ALA A 232 17.64 -3.75 5.30
CA ALA A 232 17.02 -5.08 5.33
C ALA A 232 16.36 -5.31 6.70
N VAL A 233 15.25 -6.05 6.73
CA VAL A 233 14.52 -6.35 7.97
C VAL A 233 14.42 -7.86 8.13
N TYR A 234 14.86 -8.34 9.28
CA TYR A 234 14.78 -9.74 9.67
C TYR A 234 13.94 -9.88 10.93
N TYR A 235 13.23 -10.99 11.05
CA TYR A 235 12.40 -11.27 12.22
C TYR A 235 12.34 -12.77 12.47
N GLY A 236 11.91 -13.18 13.66
CA GLY A 236 11.72 -14.59 13.95
C GLY A 236 11.58 -14.89 15.43
N ILE A 237 11.59 -16.17 15.75
CA ILE A 237 11.64 -16.68 17.12
C ILE A 237 13.11 -16.73 17.57
N LEU A 238 13.36 -16.32 18.82
CA LEU A 238 14.64 -16.41 19.49
C LEU A 238 14.56 -17.45 20.62
N VAL A 239 15.29 -18.55 20.44
CA VAL A 239 15.47 -19.58 21.47
C VAL A 239 16.76 -19.28 22.25
N ALA A 240 16.65 -18.39 23.23
CA ALA A 240 17.76 -18.00 24.10
C ALA A 240 17.26 -17.57 25.50
N SER A 241 18.19 -17.30 26.40
CA SER A 241 17.84 -16.75 27.72
C SER A 241 17.29 -15.32 27.57
N PRO A 242 16.33 -14.88 28.42
CA PRO A 242 15.87 -13.50 28.40
C PRO A 242 17.03 -12.51 28.52
N GLY A 243 17.07 -11.51 27.64
CA GLY A 243 18.15 -10.52 27.57
C GLY A 243 19.35 -10.92 26.70
N ALA A 244 19.29 -12.07 26.01
CA ALA A 244 20.28 -12.46 25.02
C ALA A 244 20.48 -11.37 23.97
N SER A 245 21.74 -11.09 23.62
CA SER A 245 22.08 -10.08 22.62
C SER A 245 22.06 -10.70 21.24
N VAL A 246 21.21 -10.18 20.35
CA VAL A 246 21.20 -10.53 18.92
C VAL A 246 21.72 -9.36 18.10
N VAL A 247 22.79 -9.59 17.36
CA VAL A 247 23.42 -8.60 16.48
C VAL A 247 23.65 -9.20 15.11
N ALA A 248 23.48 -8.38 14.08
CA ALA A 248 23.77 -8.74 12.70
C ALA A 248 25.10 -8.11 12.28
N ARG A 249 25.93 -8.90 11.60
CA ARG A 249 27.24 -8.48 11.13
C ARG A 249 27.41 -8.72 9.64
N VAL A 250 28.15 -7.82 9.01
CA VAL A 250 28.71 -8.03 7.68
C VAL A 250 30.22 -7.98 7.82
N GLY A 251 30.86 -9.16 7.72
CA GLY A 251 32.26 -9.33 8.10
C GLY A 251 32.50 -8.89 9.55
N ALA A 252 33.34 -7.86 9.75
CA ALA A 252 33.69 -7.37 11.08
C ALA A 252 32.78 -6.22 11.59
N VAL A 253 31.85 -5.72 10.77
CA VAL A 253 31.04 -4.55 11.08
C VAL A 253 29.71 -5.00 11.69
N GLU A 254 29.34 -4.43 12.85
CA GLU A 254 27.98 -4.56 13.41
C GLU A 254 27.04 -3.64 12.62
N CYS A 255 26.07 -4.24 11.94
CA CYS A 255 25.17 -3.57 11.01
C CYS A 255 23.73 -3.49 11.50
N GLY A 256 23.43 -4.11 12.63
CA GLY A 256 22.11 -4.08 13.24
C GLY A 256 22.10 -4.79 14.59
N ARG A 257 21.15 -4.40 15.44
CA ARG A 257 20.86 -5.01 16.73
C ARG A 257 19.38 -5.32 16.80
N ALA A 258 19.02 -6.47 17.34
CA ALA A 258 17.61 -6.83 17.44
C ALA A 258 16.92 -6.12 18.60
N GLU A 259 15.66 -5.80 18.39
CA GLU A 259 14.68 -5.60 19.45
C GLU A 259 13.97 -6.93 19.73
N THR A 260 13.87 -7.32 21.00
CA THR A 260 13.19 -8.55 21.41
C THR A 260 11.94 -8.25 22.22
N ARG A 261 10.84 -8.96 21.97
CA ARG A 261 9.62 -8.89 22.77
C ARG A 261 9.09 -10.29 23.10
N PRO A 262 8.59 -10.52 24.33
CA PRO A 262 7.89 -11.76 24.62
C PRO A 262 6.57 -11.82 23.85
N GLY A 263 6.26 -12.98 23.31
CA GLY A 263 4.95 -13.30 22.73
C GLY A 263 3.95 -13.80 23.78
N ASP A 264 2.67 -13.83 23.40
CA ASP A 264 1.58 -14.37 24.24
C ASP A 264 1.74 -15.87 24.57
N ASP A 265 2.46 -16.59 23.73
CA ASP A 265 2.86 -17.99 23.90
C ASP A 265 4.13 -18.16 24.75
N GLY A 266 4.71 -17.07 25.25
CA GLY A 266 5.96 -17.06 26.00
C GLY A 266 7.22 -17.19 25.14
N ALA A 267 7.09 -17.34 23.82
CA ALA A 267 8.23 -17.37 22.92
C ALA A 267 8.82 -15.95 22.78
N LEU A 268 10.14 -15.84 22.80
CA LEU A 268 10.80 -14.56 22.56
C LEU A 268 10.81 -14.31 21.04
N ARG A 269 10.22 -13.20 20.60
CA ARG A 269 10.22 -12.76 19.20
C ARG A 269 11.20 -11.62 19.02
N TYR A 270 11.77 -11.48 17.84
CA TYR A 270 12.66 -10.37 17.56
C TYR A 270 12.40 -9.74 16.20
N VAL A 271 12.79 -8.47 16.08
CA VAL A 271 12.96 -7.76 14.81
C VAL A 271 14.35 -7.15 14.80
N LEU A 272 15.03 -7.25 13.67
CA LEU A 272 16.37 -6.73 13.48
C LEU A 272 16.44 -6.00 12.15
N ARG A 273 16.92 -4.76 12.18
CA ARG A 273 17.16 -3.94 10.98
C ARG A 273 18.66 -3.93 10.67
N VAL A 274 19.04 -4.35 9.47
CA VAL A 274 20.43 -4.36 9.00
C VAL A 274 20.64 -3.20 8.04
N ALA A 275 21.48 -2.26 8.44
CA ALA A 275 21.85 -1.11 7.64
C ALA A 275 22.37 -1.53 6.25
N SER A 276 22.04 -0.74 5.23
CA SER A 276 22.69 -0.83 3.93
C SER A 276 24.10 -0.23 3.97
N ALA A 277 24.94 -0.55 2.97
CA ALA A 277 26.25 0.08 2.81
C ALA A 277 26.17 1.61 2.64
N ALA A 278 25.05 2.12 2.11
CA ALA A 278 24.78 3.55 1.97
C ALA A 278 24.45 4.23 3.32
N GLN A 279 23.92 3.49 4.29
CA GLN A 279 23.64 3.98 5.64
C GLN A 279 24.85 3.85 6.56
N LEU A 280 25.57 2.73 6.47
CA LEU A 280 26.77 2.46 7.25
C LEU A 280 27.79 1.72 6.37
N ALA A 281 28.93 2.35 6.12
CA ALA A 281 29.97 1.78 5.28
C ALA A 281 30.44 0.41 5.82
N GLY A 282 30.50 -0.59 4.93
CA GLY A 282 30.83 -1.97 5.29
C GLY A 282 29.64 -2.82 5.71
N CYS A 283 28.42 -2.26 5.70
CA CYS A 283 27.18 -3.02 5.87
C CYS A 283 26.62 -3.53 4.53
N GLY A 284 25.35 -3.96 4.53
CA GLY A 284 24.84 -4.85 3.49
C GLY A 284 24.50 -4.17 2.17
N ASP A 285 24.75 -4.89 1.09
CA ASP A 285 24.22 -4.64 -0.25
C ASP A 285 23.44 -5.89 -0.68
N PRO A 286 22.52 -5.82 -1.66
CA PRO A 286 21.77 -6.98 -2.12
C PRO A 286 22.65 -8.21 -2.38
N GLY A 287 22.37 -9.31 -1.66
CA GLY A 287 23.08 -10.58 -1.76
C GLY A 287 24.30 -10.74 -0.84
N THR A 288 24.75 -9.68 -0.15
CA THR A 288 25.84 -9.76 0.81
C THR A 288 25.45 -10.65 2.00
N PRO A 289 26.29 -11.60 2.45
CA PRO A 289 25.98 -12.44 3.60
C PRO A 289 25.96 -11.61 4.90
N VAL A 290 24.92 -11.84 5.70
CA VAL A 290 24.68 -11.26 7.02
C VAL A 290 24.75 -12.38 8.04
N GLU A 291 25.68 -12.28 8.98
CA GLU A 291 25.81 -13.21 10.10
C GLU A 291 24.96 -12.73 11.28
N PHE A 292 24.09 -13.60 11.78
CA PHE A 292 23.30 -13.36 12.99
C PHE A 292 24.03 -13.99 14.17
N VAL A 293 24.46 -13.15 15.11
CA VAL A 293 25.24 -13.55 16.27
C VAL A 293 24.38 -13.43 17.52
N VAL A 294 24.19 -14.54 18.23
CA VAL A 294 23.45 -14.64 19.49
C VAL A 294 24.46 -14.94 20.60
N ASP A 295 24.56 -14.04 21.59
CA ASP A 295 25.48 -14.16 22.73
C ASP A 295 26.95 -14.47 22.32
N GLY A 296 27.38 -13.90 21.19
CA GLY A 296 28.74 -14.03 20.67
C GLY A 296 28.99 -15.22 19.74
N SER A 297 28.01 -16.12 19.56
CA SER A 297 28.09 -17.24 18.62
C SER A 297 27.25 -16.99 17.37
N VAL A 298 27.78 -17.35 16.19
CA VAL A 298 27.01 -17.28 14.93
C VAL A 298 25.89 -18.32 14.96
N ALA A 299 24.64 -17.86 14.91
CA ALA A 299 23.45 -18.68 14.95
C ALA A 299 22.87 -18.95 13.54
N ALA A 300 22.98 -17.98 12.63
CA ALA A 300 22.51 -18.11 11.25
C ALA A 300 23.31 -17.20 10.30
N ILE A 301 23.21 -17.46 9.00
CA ILE A 301 23.73 -16.59 7.94
C ILE A 301 22.65 -16.49 6.87
N GLU A 302 22.27 -15.26 6.50
CA GLU A 302 21.32 -15.02 5.40
C GLU A 302 21.85 -13.97 4.42
N SER A 303 21.25 -13.90 3.25
CA SER A 303 21.57 -12.85 2.27
C SER A 303 20.87 -11.54 2.63
N TRP A 304 21.58 -10.42 2.49
CA TRP A 304 21.00 -9.08 2.63
C TRP A 304 19.98 -8.81 1.52
N SER A 305 18.74 -8.54 1.90
CA SER A 305 17.68 -8.09 1.00
C SER A 305 16.69 -7.21 1.75
N ASN A 306 16.28 -6.10 1.14
CA ASN A 306 15.32 -5.17 1.71
C ASN A 306 13.96 -5.16 0.98
N ASN A 307 13.77 -6.02 -0.02
CA ASN A 307 12.51 -6.07 -0.78
C ASN A 307 11.33 -6.61 0.03
N ARG A 308 11.58 -7.20 1.20
CA ARG A 308 10.60 -7.66 2.18
C ARG A 308 11.30 -7.92 3.51
N ALA A 309 10.53 -8.07 4.58
CA ALA A 309 11.00 -8.66 5.81
C ALA A 309 11.22 -10.18 5.62
N LEU A 310 12.31 -10.69 6.17
CA LEU A 310 12.71 -12.10 6.06
C LEU A 310 12.66 -12.80 7.42
N ARG A 311 12.05 -13.98 7.47
CA ARG A 311 12.00 -14.79 8.68
C ARG A 311 13.31 -15.58 8.85
N VAL A 312 13.91 -15.47 10.03
CA VAL A 312 15.12 -16.20 10.44
C VAL A 312 14.94 -16.58 11.90
N ASP A 313 14.63 -17.85 12.18
CA ASP A 313 14.53 -18.32 13.56
C ASP A 313 15.94 -18.58 14.10
N LEU A 314 16.23 -18.06 15.30
CA LEU A 314 17.56 -18.08 15.91
C LEU A 314 17.56 -18.91 17.18
N ALA A 315 18.65 -19.64 17.41
CA ALA A 315 18.92 -20.31 18.67
C ALA A 315 20.33 -19.94 19.15
N ALA A 316 20.50 -19.80 20.46
CA ALA A 316 21.85 -19.70 21.02
C ALA A 316 22.64 -20.97 20.68
N GLY A 317 23.91 -20.81 20.33
CA GLY A 317 24.82 -21.95 20.15
C GLY A 317 24.93 -22.78 21.43
N PRO A 318 25.28 -24.07 21.33
CA PRO A 318 25.56 -24.92 22.49
C PRO A 318 26.71 -24.40 23.35
#